data_AF-A0A5B9PCJ7-F1
#
_entry.id   AF-A0A5B9PCJ7-F1
#
_cell.length_a   1.000
_cell.length_b   1.000
_cell.length_c   1.000
_cell.angle_alpha   90.00
_cell.angle_beta   90.00
_cell.angle_gamma   90.00
#
_symmetry.space_group_name_H-M   'P 1'
#
loop_
_entity.id
_entity.type
_entity.pdbx_description
1 polymer ?
#
loop_
_entity_poly.entity_id
_entity_poly.type
_entity_poly.pdbx_seq_one_letter_code
_entity_poly.pdbx_strand_id
1 'polypeptide(L)'
;MSLSLMIHMSIRPFICLILILALAGCTNQQTSDSTAESTLQDVSALANNEHEEPSAQIERYIHELGDSKFLAKHDLYRKFFEIAKEDVLNTLVKHENDSVAVQSAWEIAVRTIPVDGENRPYKPDREKTRLFLKTLENRFQTQVPKWWRDVVMNCGANSRFSIYSGDPKVDPYHTVLTDERNGWPLIECPAGDQFIETSGGFQYKTAGDEILLPKSMFDSHRTNSGKISGHVTGAFSDSSFYVAFHRNGGRPFDLTCIDRMTGDIKWVSTVCGSSGNTIGSYLGDPTTWATIEIGDNNRLVIYGACPHGFFAHSFDQTDGKTLAEFSDGY
;
A
#
# COMPACT_ATOMS: atom_id res chain seq x y z
N MET A 1 47.59 52.70 -11.53
CA MET A 1 49.03 52.40 -11.64
C MET A 1 49.26 51.02 -11.04
N SER A 2 50.05 50.22 -11.75
CA SER A 2 50.29 48.79 -11.62
C SER A 2 50.69 48.31 -10.21
N LEU A 3 50.19 47.16 -9.76
CA LEU A 3 51.04 45.97 -9.55
C LEU A 3 50.19 44.70 -9.32
N SER A 4 50.47 43.68 -10.14
CA SER A 4 50.05 42.29 -10.01
C SER A 4 50.60 41.63 -8.74
N LEU A 5 49.84 40.66 -8.19
CA LEU A 5 50.45 39.48 -7.58
C LEU A 5 49.62 38.23 -7.92
N MET A 6 50.28 37.34 -8.69
CA MET A 6 49.87 35.97 -8.98
C MET A 6 49.94 35.11 -7.73
N ILE A 7 48.96 34.24 -7.51
CA ILE A 7 49.16 33.01 -6.74
C ILE A 7 48.61 31.82 -7.53
N HIS A 8 49.47 30.82 -7.64
CA HIS A 8 49.37 29.58 -8.39
C HIS A 8 48.14 28.72 -8.06
N MET A 9 47.49 28.21 -9.11
CA MET A 9 46.74 26.95 -9.05
C MET A 9 47.71 25.78 -9.32
N SER A 10 47.74 24.80 -8.42
CA SER A 10 48.46 23.54 -8.59
C SER A 10 47.56 22.35 -8.23
N ILE A 11 47.12 21.64 -9.27
CA ILE A 11 47.31 20.20 -9.50
C ILE A 11 46.98 19.23 -8.34
N ARG A 12 45.80 18.60 -8.53
CA ARG A 12 45.51 17.13 -8.58
C ARG A 12 44.80 16.43 -7.41
N PRO A 13 44.02 15.37 -7.77
CA PRO A 13 42.99 14.75 -6.94
C PRO A 13 43.56 13.58 -6.14
N PHE A 14 42.93 13.23 -5.04
CA PHE A 14 43.32 12.03 -4.31
C PHE A 14 42.12 11.36 -3.61
N ILE A 15 42.00 10.06 -3.95
CA ILE A 15 41.58 8.92 -3.13
C ILE A 15 40.08 8.68 -2.95
N CYS A 16 39.53 7.95 -3.93
CA CYS A 16 38.63 6.83 -3.65
C CYS A 16 39.45 5.67 -3.07
N LEU A 17 39.32 5.38 -1.77
CA LEU A 17 39.44 4.04 -1.19
C LEU A 17 39.14 4.08 0.31
N ILE A 18 38.53 3.00 0.81
CA ILE A 18 38.33 2.60 2.23
C ILE A 18 36.95 2.95 2.81
N LEU A 19 36.00 2.02 2.61
CA LEU A 19 35.23 1.43 3.72
C LEU A 19 34.69 0.06 3.29
N ILE A 20 35.62 -0.88 3.14
CA ILE A 20 35.38 -2.32 3.35
C ILE A 20 35.84 -2.57 4.78
N LEU A 21 34.91 -2.87 5.69
CA LEU A 21 35.03 -3.69 6.91
C LEU A 21 33.92 -3.31 7.90
N ALA A 22 32.71 -3.81 7.64
CA ALA A 22 31.68 -4.05 8.65
C ALA A 22 30.70 -5.11 8.14
N LEU A 23 31.23 -6.27 7.73
CA LEU A 23 30.46 -7.50 7.50
C LEU A 23 31.18 -8.64 8.22
N ALA A 24 31.02 -8.67 9.53
CA ALA A 24 31.29 -9.85 10.34
C ALA A 24 30.26 -9.86 11.48
N GLY A 25 29.27 -10.73 11.36
CA GLY A 25 28.36 -11.06 12.46
C GLY A 25 26.90 -10.68 12.25
N CYS A 26 26.25 -11.24 11.24
CA CYS A 26 24.86 -11.70 11.37
C CYS A 26 24.63 -12.86 10.40
N THR A 27 24.14 -13.95 10.97
CA THR A 27 23.97 -15.28 10.41
C THR A 27 22.87 -15.36 9.35
N ASN A 28 23.20 -16.03 8.24
CA ASN A 28 22.34 -16.71 7.27
C ASN A 28 20.82 -16.53 7.36
N GLN A 29 20.29 -15.71 6.46
CA GLN A 29 19.01 -15.97 5.81
C GLN A 29 19.07 -15.48 4.35
N GLN A 30 19.68 -16.30 3.49
CA GLN A 30 19.47 -16.22 2.05
C GLN A 30 18.01 -16.59 1.78
N THR A 31 17.14 -15.60 1.63
CA THR A 31 15.88 -15.79 0.92
C THR A 31 16.16 -15.59 -0.56
N SER A 32 15.73 -16.57 -1.35
CA SER A 32 16.07 -16.74 -2.75
C SER A 32 15.36 -15.71 -3.66
N ASP A 33 16.13 -14.75 -4.18
CA ASP A 33 15.73 -13.89 -5.31
C ASP A 33 15.49 -14.68 -6.62
N SER A 34 15.84 -15.97 -6.67
CA SER A 34 15.67 -16.82 -7.87
C SER A 34 14.21 -17.13 -8.21
N THR A 35 13.24 -16.85 -7.33
CA THR A 35 11.82 -17.12 -7.61
C THR A 35 11.18 -16.00 -8.42
N ALA A 36 11.55 -14.74 -8.20
CA ALA A 36 10.99 -13.62 -8.95
C ALA A 36 11.47 -13.60 -10.41
N GLU A 37 12.75 -13.91 -10.66
CA GLU A 37 13.30 -14.01 -12.02
C GLU A 37 12.73 -15.20 -12.80
N SER A 38 12.47 -16.34 -12.13
CA SER A 38 11.80 -17.50 -12.73
C SER A 38 10.37 -17.17 -13.14
N THR A 39 9.59 -16.51 -12.28
CA THR A 39 8.22 -16.10 -12.60
C THR A 39 8.20 -15.10 -13.77
N LEU A 40 9.16 -14.18 -13.86
CA LEU A 40 9.24 -13.22 -14.97
C LEU A 40 9.60 -13.88 -16.31
N GLN A 41 10.48 -14.89 -16.32
CA GLN A 41 10.82 -15.65 -17.53
C GLN A 41 9.63 -16.48 -18.03
N ASP A 42 8.90 -17.16 -17.14
CA ASP A 42 7.71 -17.92 -17.50
C ASP A 42 6.62 -17.01 -18.06
N VAL A 43 6.38 -15.84 -17.45
CA VAL A 43 5.35 -14.91 -17.93
C VAL A 43 5.70 -14.27 -19.29
N SER A 44 6.98 -14.19 -19.67
CA SER A 44 7.39 -13.72 -21.01
C SER A 44 7.10 -14.73 -22.13
N ALA A 45 7.14 -16.03 -21.83
CA ALA A 45 6.76 -17.08 -22.78
C ALA A 45 5.24 -17.08 -23.06
N LEU A 46 4.42 -16.62 -22.10
CA LEU A 46 2.96 -16.60 -22.19
C LEU A 46 2.40 -15.52 -23.13
N ALA A 47 3.15 -14.44 -23.38
CA ALA A 47 2.73 -13.37 -24.31
C ALA A 47 2.87 -13.77 -25.79
N ASN A 48 3.65 -14.82 -26.09
CA ASN A 48 3.97 -15.22 -27.46
C ASN A 48 3.03 -16.29 -28.04
N ASN A 49 2.00 -16.71 -27.30
CA ASN A 49 1.05 -17.72 -27.75
C ASN A 49 -0.15 -17.09 -28.45
N GLU A 50 0.09 -16.39 -29.57
CA GLU A 50 -0.92 -15.65 -30.36
C GLU A 50 -2.07 -16.52 -30.93
N HIS A 51 -2.03 -17.84 -30.71
CA HIS A 51 -3.02 -18.81 -31.18
C HIS A 51 -3.96 -19.33 -30.09
N GLU A 52 -3.79 -18.92 -28.83
CA GLU A 52 -4.67 -19.32 -27.74
C GLU A 52 -5.95 -18.47 -27.73
N GLU A 53 -7.12 -19.12 -27.61
CA GLU A 53 -8.40 -18.42 -27.47
C GLU A 53 -8.34 -17.49 -26.23
N PRO A 54 -8.74 -16.20 -26.34
CA PRO A 54 -8.64 -15.23 -25.24
C PRO A 54 -9.25 -15.73 -23.92
N SER A 55 -10.31 -16.54 -23.97
CA SER A 55 -10.93 -17.13 -22.78
C SER A 55 -10.01 -18.10 -22.04
N ALA A 56 -9.23 -18.92 -22.74
CA ALA A 56 -8.29 -19.85 -22.11
C ALA A 56 -7.12 -19.11 -21.45
N GLN A 57 -6.65 -18.04 -22.10
CA GLN A 57 -5.62 -17.17 -21.55
C GLN A 57 -6.10 -16.46 -20.27
N ILE A 58 -7.37 -16.01 -20.25
CA ILE A 58 -8.01 -15.38 -19.09
C ILE A 58 -8.09 -16.33 -17.90
N GLU A 59 -8.58 -17.56 -18.10
CA GLU A 59 -8.69 -18.57 -17.03
C GLU A 59 -7.32 -18.92 -16.45
N ARG A 60 -6.29 -19.02 -17.30
CA ARG A 60 -4.91 -19.23 -16.84
C ARG A 60 -4.42 -18.08 -15.96
N TYR A 61 -4.62 -16.83 -16.37
CA TYR A 61 -4.23 -15.68 -15.55
C TYR A 61 -4.97 -15.66 -14.21
N ILE A 62 -6.26 -16.00 -14.18
CA ILE A 62 -7.04 -16.08 -12.93
C ILE A 62 -6.48 -17.16 -12.00
N HIS A 63 -6.13 -18.33 -12.55
CA HIS A 63 -5.49 -19.39 -11.79
C HIS A 63 -4.14 -18.93 -11.22
N GLU A 64 -3.28 -18.32 -12.04
CA GLU A 64 -1.97 -17.80 -11.62
C GLU A 64 -2.09 -16.68 -10.56
N LEU A 65 -3.11 -15.83 -10.65
CA LEU A 65 -3.41 -14.80 -9.65
C LEU A 65 -3.73 -15.40 -8.26
N GLY A 66 -4.30 -16.61 -8.21
CA GLY A 66 -4.58 -17.31 -6.95
C GLY A 66 -3.32 -17.71 -6.19
N ASP A 67 -2.27 -18.11 -6.92
CA ASP A 67 -1.04 -18.69 -6.36
C ASP A 67 0.12 -17.68 -6.25
N SER A 68 0.01 -16.54 -6.91
CA SER A 68 1.10 -15.55 -7.02
C SER A 68 1.31 -14.73 -5.75
N LYS A 69 2.55 -14.29 -5.51
CA LYS A 69 2.85 -13.24 -4.51
C LYS A 69 2.30 -11.89 -4.99
N PHE A 70 1.97 -10.99 -4.06
CA PHE A 70 1.37 -9.68 -4.32
C PHE A 70 2.01 -8.91 -5.50
N LEU A 71 3.33 -8.75 -5.52
CA LEU A 71 4.02 -8.02 -6.60
C LEU A 71 3.88 -8.67 -7.97
N ALA A 72 3.86 -10.01 -8.03
CA ALA A 72 3.64 -10.72 -9.29
C ALA A 72 2.20 -10.55 -9.80
N LYS A 73 1.23 -10.38 -8.88
CA LYS A 73 -0.17 -10.12 -9.27
C LYS A 73 -0.34 -8.78 -9.99
N HIS A 74 0.45 -7.77 -9.65
CA HIS A 74 0.38 -6.46 -10.28
C HIS A 74 0.68 -6.55 -11.78
N ASP A 75 1.84 -7.13 -12.12
CA ASP A 75 2.24 -7.33 -13.52
C ASP A 75 1.26 -8.24 -14.27
N LEU A 76 0.68 -9.25 -13.60
CA LEU A 76 -0.35 -10.11 -14.18
C LEU A 76 -1.63 -9.32 -14.49
N TYR A 77 -2.14 -8.51 -13.56
CA TYR A 77 -3.31 -7.65 -13.80
C TYR A 77 -3.06 -6.68 -14.95
N ARG A 78 -1.87 -6.07 -15.02
CA ARG A 78 -1.53 -5.15 -16.12
C ARG A 78 -1.58 -5.85 -17.47
N LYS A 79 -0.91 -7.00 -17.61
CA LYS A 79 -0.90 -7.79 -18.87
C LYS A 79 -2.29 -8.27 -19.24
N PHE A 80 -3.04 -8.74 -18.26
CA PHE A 80 -4.40 -9.20 -18.43
C PHE A 80 -5.35 -8.10 -18.90
N PHE A 81 -5.32 -6.94 -18.23
CA PHE A 81 -6.17 -5.82 -18.58
C PHE A 81 -5.70 -5.06 -19.82
N GLU A 82 -4.47 -5.23 -20.29
CA GLU A 82 -4.06 -4.69 -21.59
C GLU A 82 -4.84 -5.34 -22.74
N ILE A 83 -5.11 -6.65 -22.66
CA ILE A 83 -5.77 -7.42 -23.72
C ILE A 83 -7.28 -7.60 -23.51
N ALA A 84 -7.78 -7.47 -22.28
CA ALA A 84 -9.19 -7.69 -21.97
C ALA A 84 -10.09 -6.68 -22.71
N LYS A 85 -11.20 -7.16 -23.28
CA LYS A 85 -12.24 -6.29 -23.88
C LYS A 85 -13.30 -5.92 -22.85
N GLU A 86 -14.14 -4.92 -23.14
CA GLU A 86 -15.15 -4.43 -22.19
C GLU A 86 -16.18 -5.50 -21.80
N ASP A 87 -16.58 -6.37 -22.72
CA ASP A 87 -17.45 -7.53 -22.47
C ASP A 87 -16.82 -8.54 -21.51
N VAL A 88 -15.53 -8.81 -21.67
CA VAL A 88 -14.73 -9.63 -20.75
C VAL A 88 -14.71 -9.01 -19.36
N LEU A 89 -14.37 -7.72 -19.24
CA LEU A 89 -14.35 -7.02 -17.95
C LEU A 89 -15.71 -7.05 -17.25
N ASN A 90 -16.80 -6.83 -17.99
CA ASN A 90 -18.16 -6.89 -17.45
C ASN A 90 -18.53 -8.30 -16.93
N THR A 91 -17.96 -9.34 -17.53
CA THR A 91 -18.10 -10.72 -17.05
C THR A 91 -17.31 -10.91 -15.75
N LEU A 92 -16.08 -10.42 -15.71
CA LEU A 92 -15.17 -10.57 -14.57
C LEU A 92 -15.60 -9.81 -13.32
N VAL A 93 -16.34 -8.70 -13.44
CA VAL A 93 -16.98 -8.05 -12.28
C VAL A 93 -17.90 -9.01 -11.49
N LYS A 94 -18.40 -10.06 -12.15
CA LYS A 94 -19.24 -11.10 -11.55
C LYS A 94 -18.46 -12.36 -11.15
N HIS A 95 -17.14 -12.37 -11.32
CA HIS A 95 -16.29 -13.50 -10.98
C HIS A 95 -16.38 -13.89 -9.50
N GLU A 96 -16.12 -15.15 -9.17
CA GLU A 96 -16.21 -15.64 -7.78
C GLU A 96 -15.04 -15.14 -6.91
N ASN A 97 -13.85 -14.97 -7.49
CA ASN A 97 -12.72 -14.32 -6.84
C ASN A 97 -13.00 -12.81 -6.67
N ASP A 98 -13.10 -12.38 -5.41
CA ASP A 98 -13.44 -11.00 -5.04
C ASP A 98 -12.39 -9.98 -5.51
N SER A 99 -11.09 -10.32 -5.49
CA SER A 99 -10.02 -9.44 -5.99
C SER A 99 -10.14 -9.19 -7.49
N VAL A 100 -10.36 -10.25 -8.28
CA VAL A 100 -10.56 -10.15 -9.74
C VAL A 100 -11.79 -9.30 -10.05
N ALA A 101 -12.88 -9.51 -9.32
CA ALA A 101 -14.12 -8.77 -9.52
C ALA A 101 -13.96 -7.26 -9.24
N VAL A 102 -13.29 -6.91 -8.13
CA VAL A 102 -13.07 -5.51 -7.75
C VAL A 102 -12.05 -4.84 -8.66
N GLN A 103 -10.95 -5.51 -9.02
CA GLN A 103 -9.96 -4.98 -9.96
C GLN A 103 -10.57 -4.75 -11.36
N SER A 104 -11.42 -5.67 -11.83
CA SER A 104 -12.11 -5.49 -13.12
C SER A 104 -13.09 -4.32 -13.10
N ALA A 105 -13.77 -4.09 -11.98
CA ALA A 105 -14.66 -2.94 -11.82
C ALA A 105 -13.89 -1.61 -11.85
N TRP A 106 -12.70 -1.58 -11.24
CA TRP A 106 -11.81 -0.43 -11.30
C TRP A 106 -11.29 -0.18 -12.72
N GLU A 107 -10.85 -1.23 -13.41
CA GLU A 107 -10.35 -1.13 -14.79
C GLU A 107 -11.42 -0.56 -15.75
N ILE A 108 -12.70 -0.93 -15.58
CA ILE A 108 -13.80 -0.34 -16.36
C ILE A 108 -13.87 1.19 -16.16
N ALA A 109 -13.65 1.68 -14.94
CA ALA A 109 -13.61 3.11 -14.65
C ALA A 109 -12.37 3.78 -15.26
N VAL A 110 -11.19 3.18 -15.07
CA VAL A 110 -9.90 3.71 -15.52
C VAL A 110 -9.76 3.73 -17.05
N ARG A 111 -10.42 2.83 -17.78
CA ARG A 111 -10.47 2.86 -19.26
C ARG A 111 -11.11 4.09 -19.87
N THR A 112 -11.82 4.89 -19.09
CA THR A 112 -12.33 6.19 -19.53
C THR A 112 -11.22 7.26 -19.62
N ILE A 113 -10.05 6.98 -19.06
CA ILE A 113 -8.84 7.78 -19.19
C ILE A 113 -8.05 7.29 -20.42
N PRO A 114 -7.56 8.21 -21.26
CA PRO A 114 -6.72 7.84 -22.40
C PRO A 114 -5.41 7.19 -21.95
N VAL A 115 -4.88 6.33 -22.82
CA VAL A 115 -3.59 5.67 -22.61
C VAL A 115 -2.47 6.68 -22.67
N ASP A 116 -2.48 7.52 -23.72
CA ASP A 116 -1.50 8.58 -23.89
C ASP A 116 -1.89 9.79 -23.04
N GLY A 117 -0.99 10.20 -22.15
CA GLY A 117 -1.17 11.40 -21.35
C GLY A 117 -1.11 12.64 -22.25
N GLU A 118 -2.12 13.51 -22.13
CA GLU A 118 -2.00 14.89 -22.62
C GLU A 118 -1.42 15.76 -21.50
N ASN A 119 -1.04 17.01 -21.80
CA ASN A 119 -0.61 17.99 -20.80
C ASN A 119 -1.75 18.51 -19.90
N ARG A 120 -2.67 17.64 -19.48
CA ARG A 120 -3.75 17.96 -18.54
C ARG A 120 -4.13 16.73 -17.68
N PRO A 121 -4.56 16.95 -16.44
CA PRO A 121 -5.05 15.87 -15.60
C PRO A 121 -6.43 15.38 -16.07
N TYR A 122 -6.64 14.07 -15.99
CA TYR A 122 -7.91 13.39 -16.22
C TYR A 122 -8.56 12.97 -14.90
N LYS A 123 -9.86 12.66 -14.97
CA LYS A 123 -10.58 11.98 -13.91
C LYS A 123 -11.32 10.77 -14.51
N PRO A 124 -11.38 9.63 -13.80
CA PRO A 124 -12.25 8.54 -14.22
C PRO A 124 -13.72 8.98 -14.31
N ASP A 125 -14.50 8.31 -15.16
CA ASP A 125 -15.94 8.53 -15.24
C ASP A 125 -16.62 8.32 -13.89
N ARG A 126 -17.41 9.32 -13.48
CA ARG A 126 -17.99 9.39 -12.15
C ARG A 126 -18.95 8.24 -11.84
N GLU A 127 -19.77 7.82 -12.81
CA GLU A 127 -20.74 6.76 -12.57
C GLU A 127 -20.06 5.39 -12.52
N LYS A 128 -19.05 5.16 -13.37
CA LYS A 128 -18.22 3.95 -13.30
C LYS A 128 -17.43 3.87 -12.00
N THR A 129 -16.88 4.98 -11.50
CA THR A 129 -16.23 5.02 -10.17
C THR A 129 -17.20 4.71 -9.03
N ARG A 130 -18.46 5.20 -9.10
CA ARG A 130 -19.48 4.82 -8.11
C ARG A 130 -19.82 3.33 -8.17
N LEU A 131 -19.90 2.77 -9.37
CA LEU A 131 -20.14 1.34 -9.54
C LEU A 131 -18.97 0.52 -8.96
N PHE A 132 -17.73 0.93 -9.18
CA PHE A 132 -16.54 0.34 -8.54
C PHE A 132 -16.69 0.33 -7.01
N LEU A 133 -16.99 1.48 -6.40
CA LEU A 133 -17.16 1.56 -4.94
C LEU A 133 -18.26 0.63 -4.43
N LYS A 134 -19.39 0.55 -5.14
CA LYS A 134 -20.48 -0.37 -4.78
C LYS A 134 -20.06 -1.84 -4.91
N THR A 135 -19.32 -2.18 -5.97
CA THR A 135 -18.76 -3.52 -6.14
C THR A 135 -17.80 -3.84 -4.99
N LEU A 136 -16.94 -2.90 -4.61
CA LEU A 136 -16.01 -3.06 -3.51
C LEU A 136 -16.74 -3.30 -2.18
N GLU A 137 -17.70 -2.47 -1.80
CA GLU A 137 -18.50 -2.66 -0.57
C GLU A 137 -19.20 -4.02 -0.54
N ASN A 138 -19.79 -4.42 -1.67
CA ASN A 138 -20.46 -5.71 -1.79
C ASN A 138 -19.48 -6.89 -1.69
N ARG A 139 -18.29 -6.80 -2.27
CA ARG A 139 -17.32 -7.90 -2.30
C ARG A 139 -16.56 -8.03 -0.98
N PHE A 140 -16.22 -6.89 -0.39
CA PHE A 140 -15.49 -6.81 0.86
C PHE A 140 -16.41 -6.92 2.10
N GLN A 141 -17.74 -6.84 1.91
CA GLN A 141 -18.77 -6.94 2.95
C GLN A 141 -18.51 -5.96 4.10
N THR A 142 -18.21 -4.72 3.72
CA THR A 142 -17.95 -3.63 4.65
C THR A 142 -18.38 -2.31 4.01
N GLN A 143 -18.60 -1.29 4.85
CA GLN A 143 -18.86 0.05 4.37
C GLN A 143 -17.55 0.76 4.06
N VAL A 144 -17.45 1.39 2.88
CA VAL A 144 -16.27 2.20 2.55
C VAL A 144 -16.24 3.46 3.42
N PRO A 145 -15.12 3.76 4.10
CA PRO A 145 -14.97 4.97 4.89
C PRO A 145 -15.24 6.22 4.06
N LYS A 146 -15.92 7.20 4.66
CA LYS A 146 -16.32 8.43 3.95
C LYS A 146 -15.11 9.17 3.35
N TRP A 147 -14.01 9.26 4.09
CA TRP A 147 -12.79 9.91 3.60
C TRP A 147 -12.20 9.18 2.40
N TRP A 148 -12.19 7.84 2.42
CA TRP A 148 -11.64 7.03 1.34
C TRP A 148 -12.52 7.11 0.08
N ARG A 149 -13.84 7.11 0.26
CA ARG A 149 -14.80 7.42 -0.82
C ARG A 149 -14.52 8.79 -1.44
N ASP A 150 -14.29 9.82 -0.63
CA ASP A 150 -13.94 11.15 -1.13
C ASP A 150 -12.62 11.12 -1.93
N VAL A 151 -11.61 10.42 -1.43
CA VAL A 151 -10.31 10.23 -2.12
C VAL A 151 -10.50 9.57 -3.49
N VAL A 152 -11.22 8.45 -3.56
CA VAL A 152 -11.44 7.71 -4.81
C VAL A 152 -12.30 8.51 -5.79
N MET A 153 -13.37 9.15 -5.32
CA MET A 153 -14.25 9.94 -6.18
C MET A 153 -13.57 11.21 -6.72
N ASN A 154 -12.52 11.70 -6.05
CA ASN A 154 -11.76 12.87 -6.45
C ASN A 154 -10.38 12.54 -7.04
N CYS A 155 -10.07 11.26 -7.25
CA CYS A 155 -8.80 10.85 -7.84
C CYS A 155 -8.58 11.50 -9.21
N GLY A 156 -7.31 11.67 -9.54
CA GLY A 156 -6.88 12.19 -10.83
C GLY A 156 -5.91 11.24 -11.50
N ALA A 157 -5.60 11.54 -12.75
CA ALA A 157 -4.67 10.75 -13.53
C ALA A 157 -3.91 11.61 -14.54
N ASN A 158 -2.65 11.26 -14.81
CA ASN A 158 -1.92 11.80 -15.96
C ASN A 158 -2.08 10.91 -17.20
N SER A 159 -2.32 9.62 -16.98
CA SER A 159 -2.62 8.61 -17.99
C SER A 159 -3.35 7.45 -17.32
N ARG A 160 -3.83 6.48 -18.11
CA ARG A 160 -4.46 5.25 -17.60
C ARG A 160 -3.61 4.51 -16.56
N PHE A 161 -2.29 4.58 -16.68
CA PHE A 161 -1.32 3.87 -15.82
C PHE A 161 -0.70 4.78 -14.75
N SER A 162 -1.22 5.99 -14.59
CA SER A 162 -0.71 6.99 -13.64
C SER A 162 -1.89 7.65 -12.94
N ILE A 163 -2.52 6.87 -12.06
CA ILE A 163 -3.56 7.34 -11.14
C ILE A 163 -2.89 7.89 -9.89
N TYR A 164 -3.46 8.94 -9.32
CA TYR A 164 -3.11 9.45 -7.99
C TYR A 164 -4.37 9.68 -7.17
N SER A 165 -4.25 9.51 -5.86
CA SER A 165 -5.35 9.73 -4.92
C SER A 165 -5.87 11.17 -5.01
N GLY A 166 -7.17 11.35 -4.84
CA GLY A 166 -7.70 12.67 -4.50
C GLY A 166 -7.35 13.04 -3.06
N ASP A 167 -7.66 14.27 -2.66
CA ASP A 167 -7.55 14.68 -1.27
C ASP A 167 -8.83 14.35 -0.50
N PRO A 168 -8.71 13.89 0.76
CA PRO A 168 -9.88 13.78 1.63
C PRO A 168 -10.40 15.18 1.97
N LYS A 169 -11.72 15.33 2.13
CA LYS A 169 -12.33 16.63 2.49
C LYS A 169 -11.95 17.12 3.89
N VAL A 170 -11.66 16.17 4.78
CA VAL A 170 -11.23 16.38 6.16
C VAL A 170 -10.06 15.42 6.33
N ASP A 171 -8.94 15.90 6.88
CA ASP A 171 -7.79 15.05 7.16
C ASP A 171 -8.23 13.90 8.08
N PRO A 172 -8.10 12.63 7.65
CA PRO A 172 -8.49 11.51 8.48
C PRO A 172 -7.53 11.29 9.65
N TYR A 173 -6.38 11.97 9.66
CA TYR A 173 -5.33 11.80 10.67
C TYR A 173 -5.06 13.10 11.43
N HIS A 174 -4.36 12.96 12.55
CA HIS A 174 -3.76 14.07 13.27
C HIS A 174 -2.42 13.66 13.87
N THR A 175 -1.56 14.65 14.06
CA THR A 175 -0.26 14.45 14.70
C THR A 175 -0.41 14.28 16.22
N VAL A 176 0.13 13.18 16.75
CA VAL A 176 0.16 12.88 18.19
C VAL A 176 1.54 13.03 18.80
N LEU A 177 2.60 12.97 17.99
CA LEU A 177 3.97 13.20 18.41
C LEU A 177 4.72 14.01 17.36
N THR A 178 5.41 15.07 17.78
CA THR A 178 6.24 15.94 16.92
C THR A 178 7.72 15.84 17.29
N ASP A 179 8.62 15.93 16.32
CA ASP A 179 10.06 16.08 16.61
C ASP A 179 10.35 17.51 17.05
N GLU A 180 10.65 17.70 18.33
CA GLU A 180 10.97 19.00 18.94
C GLU A 180 12.06 19.80 18.21
N ARG A 181 12.94 19.13 17.46
CA ARG A 181 14.06 19.79 16.75
C ARG A 181 13.61 20.59 15.54
N ASN A 182 12.57 20.15 14.83
CA ASN A 182 12.17 20.70 13.55
C ASN A 182 10.65 20.87 13.39
N GLY A 183 9.86 20.41 14.36
CA GLY A 183 8.39 20.47 14.33
C GLY A 183 7.73 19.45 13.41
N TRP A 184 8.49 18.48 12.86
CA TRP A 184 7.92 17.50 11.94
C TRP A 184 7.07 16.45 12.68
N PRO A 185 5.96 15.98 12.08
CA PRO A 185 5.20 14.89 12.66
C PRO A 185 6.08 13.64 12.71
N LEU A 186 6.20 13.07 13.91
CA LEU A 186 6.83 11.76 14.11
C LEU A 186 5.78 10.67 14.03
N ILE A 187 4.69 10.82 14.77
CA ILE A 187 3.59 9.86 14.82
C ILE A 187 2.27 10.56 14.56
N GLU A 188 1.49 9.95 13.69
CA GLU A 188 0.12 10.36 13.39
C GLU A 188 -0.83 9.15 13.55
N CYS A 189 -2.07 9.42 13.92
CA CYS A 189 -3.12 8.40 14.02
C CYS A 189 -4.48 8.97 13.60
N PRO A 190 -5.51 8.12 13.37
CA PRO A 190 -6.84 8.57 13.01
C PRO A 190 -7.37 9.68 13.92
N ALA A 191 -8.07 10.64 13.32
CA ALA A 191 -8.65 11.77 14.03
C ALA A 191 -9.62 11.28 15.12
N GLY A 192 -9.36 11.66 16.37
CA GLY A 192 -10.14 11.27 17.55
C GLY A 192 -9.51 10.14 18.37
N ASP A 193 -8.55 9.41 17.81
CA ASP A 193 -7.78 8.40 18.53
C ASP A 193 -6.60 9.03 19.30
N GLN A 194 -5.95 8.26 20.15
CA GLN A 194 -4.74 8.68 20.85
C GLN A 194 -3.70 7.57 20.81
N PHE A 195 -2.43 7.98 20.72
CA PHE A 195 -1.31 7.06 20.80
C PHE A 195 -0.23 7.65 21.70
N ILE A 196 -0.04 7.03 22.87
CA ILE A 196 0.70 7.61 23.99
C ILE A 196 1.85 6.68 24.37
N GLU A 197 3.08 7.19 24.40
CA GLU A 197 4.21 6.43 24.93
C GLU A 197 4.13 6.35 26.46
N THR A 198 4.32 5.14 27.00
CA THR A 198 4.32 4.86 28.44
C THR A 198 5.61 4.14 28.85
N SER A 199 5.79 3.90 30.15
CA SER A 199 6.91 3.10 30.63
C SER A 199 6.87 1.66 30.11
N GLY A 200 5.67 1.06 30.01
CA GLY A 200 5.46 -0.33 29.62
C GLY A 200 5.28 -0.58 28.12
N GLY A 201 5.09 0.46 27.30
CA GLY A 201 4.63 0.26 25.93
C GLY A 201 4.10 1.53 25.29
N PHE A 202 3.29 1.34 24.25
CA PHE A 202 2.49 2.40 23.65
C PHE A 202 1.02 2.12 23.92
N GLN A 203 0.31 3.08 24.50
CA GLN A 203 -1.12 2.95 24.73
C GLN A 203 -1.87 3.51 23.52
N TYR A 204 -2.68 2.68 22.87
CA TYR A 204 -3.62 3.11 21.83
C TYR A 204 -4.99 3.30 22.46
N LYS A 205 -5.66 4.42 22.19
CA LYS A 205 -7.02 4.71 22.67
C LYS A 205 -7.93 5.19 21.56
N THR A 206 -9.17 4.76 21.61
CA THR A 206 -10.29 5.34 20.84
C THR A 206 -11.28 5.97 21.82
N ALA A 207 -12.45 6.39 21.35
CA ALA A 207 -13.50 6.96 22.19
C ALA A 207 -14.02 6.00 23.30
N GLY A 208 -13.89 4.68 23.13
CA GLY A 208 -14.49 3.69 24.02
C GLY A 208 -13.53 2.62 24.56
N ASP A 209 -12.37 2.44 23.93
CA ASP A 209 -11.47 1.32 24.23
C ASP A 209 -10.03 1.77 24.30
N GLU A 210 -9.22 1.01 25.05
CA GLU A 210 -7.78 1.18 25.11
C GLU A 210 -7.05 -0.16 25.18
N ILE A 211 -5.79 -0.17 24.73
CA ILE A 211 -4.90 -1.32 24.83
C ILE A 211 -3.45 -0.86 24.96
N LEU A 212 -2.65 -1.61 25.72
CA LEU A 212 -1.20 -1.41 25.83
C LEU A 212 -0.49 -2.31 24.82
N LEU A 213 0.29 -1.71 23.93
CA LEU A 213 1.07 -2.38 22.91
C LEU A 213 2.54 -2.50 23.36
N PRO A 214 3.16 -3.68 23.22
CA PRO A 214 4.54 -3.88 23.63
C PRO A 214 5.49 -3.03 22.81
N LYS A 215 6.53 -2.46 23.44
CA LYS A 215 7.53 -1.61 22.77
C LYS A 215 8.21 -2.32 21.60
N SER A 216 8.43 -3.64 21.74
CA SER A 216 9.11 -4.47 20.75
C SER A 216 8.41 -4.49 19.40
N MET A 217 7.09 -4.25 19.35
CA MET A 217 6.33 -4.19 18.10
C MET A 217 6.77 -3.04 17.20
N PHE A 218 7.42 -2.00 17.76
CA PHE A 218 7.80 -0.79 17.04
C PHE A 218 9.32 -0.66 16.85
N ASP A 219 10.11 -1.66 17.21
CA ASP A 219 11.57 -1.56 17.17
C ASP A 219 12.11 -1.43 15.74
N SER A 220 11.49 -2.09 14.75
CA SER A 220 11.79 -1.93 13.32
C SER A 220 11.43 -0.54 12.78
N HIS A 221 10.62 0.22 13.51
CA HIS A 221 10.13 1.54 13.11
C HIS A 221 10.90 2.70 13.75
N ARG A 222 11.91 2.41 14.58
CA ARG A 222 12.77 3.42 15.19
C ARG A 222 13.65 4.10 14.14
N THR A 223 13.76 5.42 14.27
CA THR A 223 14.71 6.26 13.56
C THR A 223 16.12 6.08 14.15
N ASN A 224 17.14 6.62 13.47
CA ASN A 224 18.51 6.67 14.01
C ASN A 224 18.63 7.42 15.35
N SER A 225 17.63 8.24 15.70
CA SER A 225 17.55 8.92 17.00
C SER A 225 16.88 8.08 18.10
N GLY A 226 16.47 6.86 17.79
CA GLY A 226 15.74 5.96 18.70
C GLY A 226 14.24 6.25 18.81
N LYS A 227 13.77 7.41 18.32
CA LYS A 227 12.34 7.75 18.26
C LYS A 227 11.63 6.92 17.20
N ILE A 228 10.40 6.49 17.46
CA ILE A 228 9.54 5.88 16.45
C ILE A 228 9.03 6.94 15.47
N SER A 229 8.82 6.57 14.22
CA SER A 229 8.19 7.45 13.23
C SER A 229 7.36 6.69 12.21
N GLY A 230 6.17 7.21 11.91
CA GLY A 230 5.19 6.63 11.00
C GLY A 230 3.77 6.95 11.42
N HIS A 231 2.85 6.11 10.98
CA HIS A 231 1.42 6.23 11.19
C HIS A 231 0.92 4.99 11.89
N VAL A 232 -0.03 5.13 12.79
CA VAL A 232 -0.69 4.01 13.46
C VAL A 232 -2.18 4.09 13.24
N THR A 233 -2.80 2.97 12.86
CA THR A 233 -4.27 2.83 12.83
C THR A 233 -4.65 1.58 13.60
N GLY A 234 -5.75 1.65 14.34
CA GLY A 234 -6.26 0.53 15.12
C GLY A 234 -7.77 0.39 15.01
N ALA A 235 -8.27 -0.83 15.24
CA ALA A 235 -9.69 -1.11 15.38
C ALA A 235 -9.93 -2.18 16.47
N PHE A 236 -10.99 -2.00 17.25
CA PHE A 236 -11.36 -2.91 18.33
C PHE A 236 -12.57 -3.76 17.91
N SER A 237 -12.46 -5.07 18.11
CA SER A 237 -13.61 -5.95 18.28
C SER A 237 -13.80 -6.29 19.75
N ASP A 238 -14.80 -7.11 20.07
CA ASP A 238 -15.06 -7.55 21.45
C ASP A 238 -13.86 -8.31 22.07
N SER A 239 -13.10 -9.05 21.26
CA SER A 239 -12.03 -9.94 21.75
C SER A 239 -10.65 -9.67 21.16
N SER A 240 -10.56 -8.86 20.11
CA SER A 240 -9.31 -8.59 19.40
C SER A 240 -9.10 -7.10 19.16
N PHE A 241 -7.83 -6.71 19.11
CA PHE A 241 -7.40 -5.41 18.63
C PHE A 241 -6.55 -5.62 17.38
N TYR A 242 -6.93 -4.93 16.31
CA TYR A 242 -6.21 -4.95 15.04
C TYR A 242 -5.42 -3.67 14.92
N VAL A 243 -4.13 -3.76 14.59
CA VAL A 243 -3.27 -2.59 14.47
C VAL A 243 -2.35 -2.70 13.28
N ALA A 244 -2.20 -1.59 12.56
CA ALA A 244 -1.20 -1.44 11.54
C ALA A 244 -0.32 -0.24 11.85
N PHE A 245 0.99 -0.44 11.73
CA PHE A 245 1.97 0.64 11.74
C PHE A 245 2.54 0.78 10.33
N HIS A 246 2.31 1.93 9.69
CA HIS A 246 2.68 2.15 8.30
C HIS A 246 3.50 3.43 8.15
N ARG A 247 4.18 3.54 7.00
CA ARG A 247 5.04 4.68 6.68
C ARG A 247 4.52 5.36 5.42
N ASN A 248 5.03 6.56 5.20
CA ASN A 248 4.79 7.33 4.00
C ASN A 248 5.14 6.54 2.73
N GLY A 249 4.36 6.78 1.67
CA GLY A 249 4.63 6.26 0.33
C GLY A 249 3.82 5.03 -0.08
N GLY A 250 2.87 4.53 0.73
CA GLY A 250 1.95 3.47 0.28
C GLY A 250 2.61 2.11 0.00
N ARG A 251 3.71 1.78 0.69
CA ARG A 251 4.36 0.47 0.62
C ARG A 251 3.54 -0.59 1.39
N PRO A 252 3.73 -1.89 1.10
CA PRO A 252 3.23 -2.95 1.98
C PRO A 252 3.71 -2.77 3.43
N PHE A 253 2.84 -3.10 4.39
CA PHE A 253 3.12 -3.02 5.82
C PHE A 253 2.36 -4.13 6.57
N ASP A 254 2.67 -4.33 7.85
CA ASP A 254 2.06 -5.39 8.63
C ASP A 254 0.76 -4.93 9.32
N LEU A 255 -0.21 -5.83 9.33
CA LEU A 255 -1.43 -5.79 10.12
C LEU A 255 -1.36 -6.90 11.16
N THR A 256 -1.43 -6.52 12.42
CA THR A 256 -1.27 -7.40 13.58
C THR A 256 -2.60 -7.52 14.31
N CYS A 257 -3.01 -8.75 14.63
CA CYS A 257 -4.13 -9.03 15.50
C CYS A 257 -3.62 -9.39 16.90
N ILE A 258 -4.18 -8.76 17.91
CA ILE A 258 -3.81 -8.91 19.32
C ILE A 258 -5.04 -9.37 20.09
N ASP A 259 -4.88 -10.39 20.93
CA ASP A 259 -5.90 -10.77 21.91
C ASP A 259 -6.07 -9.66 22.95
N ARG A 260 -7.28 -9.12 23.12
CA ARG A 260 -7.51 -8.01 24.06
C ARG A 260 -7.34 -8.43 25.53
N MET A 261 -7.56 -9.70 25.84
CA MET A 261 -7.52 -10.19 27.22
C MET A 261 -6.10 -10.52 27.65
N THR A 262 -5.32 -11.14 26.78
CA THR A 262 -3.94 -11.56 27.11
C THR A 262 -2.88 -10.58 26.64
N GLY A 263 -3.18 -9.76 25.62
CA GLY A 263 -2.20 -8.91 24.95
C GLY A 263 -1.28 -9.67 23.97
N ASP A 264 -1.54 -10.96 23.74
CA ASP A 264 -0.73 -11.78 22.84
C ASP A 264 -1.06 -11.52 21.38
N ILE A 265 -0.04 -11.57 20.52
CA ILE A 265 -0.23 -11.51 19.07
C ILE A 265 -0.82 -12.85 18.60
N LYS A 266 -2.02 -12.79 17.98
CA LYS A 266 -2.69 -13.96 17.37
C LYS A 266 -2.11 -14.28 16.00
N TRP A 267 -1.98 -13.26 15.16
CA TRP A 267 -1.47 -13.38 13.80
C TRP A 267 -0.93 -12.04 13.30
N VAL A 268 -0.10 -12.11 12.26
CA VAL A 268 0.45 -10.96 11.53
C VAL A 268 0.32 -11.25 10.04
N SER A 269 -0.23 -10.30 9.28
CA SER A 269 -0.43 -10.40 7.84
C SER A 269 0.08 -9.15 7.13
N THR A 270 0.56 -9.29 5.89
CA THR A 270 1.03 -8.16 5.10
C THR A 270 -0.11 -7.53 4.30
N VAL A 271 -0.31 -6.24 4.50
CA VAL A 271 -1.27 -5.40 3.77
C VAL A 271 -0.69 -5.01 2.41
N CYS A 272 -1.56 -4.92 1.41
CA CYS A 272 -1.16 -4.47 0.08
C CYS A 272 -0.86 -2.96 0.11
N GLY A 273 0.11 -2.53 -0.70
CA GLY A 273 0.38 -1.11 -0.93
C GLY A 273 -0.28 -0.60 -2.21
N SER A 274 -0.30 0.72 -2.41
CA SER A 274 -0.64 1.36 -3.69
C SER A 274 0.58 1.54 -4.59
N SER A 275 1.78 1.70 -4.02
CA SER A 275 3.01 1.75 -4.82
C SER A 275 3.66 0.36 -4.89
N GLY A 276 3.90 -0.16 -6.10
CA GLY A 276 4.92 -1.19 -6.30
C GLY A 276 6.29 -0.73 -5.77
N ASN A 277 7.28 -1.63 -5.69
CA ASN A 277 8.63 -1.32 -5.20
C ASN A 277 9.43 -0.27 -6.02
N THR A 278 8.78 0.53 -6.86
CA THR A 278 9.38 1.60 -7.66
C THR A 278 9.85 2.74 -6.75
N ILE A 279 11.14 2.69 -6.43
CA ILE A 279 11.92 3.74 -5.76
C ILE A 279 12.10 4.89 -6.77
N GLY A 280 11.04 5.65 -7.06
CA GLY A 280 11.13 6.94 -7.73
C GLY A 280 11.37 8.03 -6.69
N SER A 281 12.32 8.94 -6.94
CA SER A 281 12.66 10.04 -6.03
C SER A 281 11.43 10.92 -5.74
N TYR A 282 10.95 10.88 -4.49
CA TYR A 282 9.80 11.63 -4.03
C TYR A 282 10.14 13.12 -3.86
N LEU A 283 9.37 14.00 -4.51
CA LEU A 283 9.36 15.44 -4.22
C LEU A 283 8.05 15.76 -3.51
N GLY A 284 8.06 15.74 -2.17
CA GLY A 284 6.90 15.96 -1.31
C GLY A 284 6.86 14.97 -0.15
N ASP A 285 6.16 15.31 0.92
CA ASP A 285 5.94 14.39 2.05
C ASP A 285 4.71 13.51 1.71
N PRO A 286 4.88 12.21 1.40
CA PRO A 286 3.75 11.41 0.97
C PRO A 286 2.97 10.90 2.19
N THR A 287 2.15 11.77 2.78
CA THR A 287 1.23 11.40 3.86
C THR A 287 0.43 10.18 3.39
N THR A 288 0.48 9.11 4.17
CA THR A 288 -0.30 7.89 3.91
C THR A 288 -1.35 7.79 4.98
N TRP A 289 -2.59 7.53 4.57
CA TRP A 289 -3.71 7.36 5.48
C TRP A 289 -4.18 5.92 5.41
N ALA A 290 -4.58 5.34 6.54
CA ALA A 290 -5.26 4.06 6.56
C ALA A 290 -6.37 4.02 7.61
N THR A 291 -7.38 3.18 7.41
CA THR A 291 -8.41 2.89 8.41
C THR A 291 -8.76 1.43 8.34
N ILE A 292 -8.95 0.82 9.51
CA ILE A 292 -9.38 -0.56 9.64
C ILE A 292 -10.88 -0.56 9.95
N GLU A 293 -11.66 -1.22 9.11
CA GLU A 293 -13.09 -1.43 9.27
C GLU A 293 -13.35 -2.90 9.57
N ILE A 294 -14.18 -3.15 10.58
CA ILE A 294 -14.65 -4.50 10.91
C ILE A 294 -15.92 -4.73 10.10
N GLY A 295 -15.83 -5.61 9.10
CA GLY A 295 -16.95 -5.97 8.24
C GLY A 295 -17.79 -7.12 8.81
N ASP A 296 -18.81 -7.49 8.05
CA ASP A 296 -19.66 -8.64 8.36
C ASP A 296 -18.93 -9.96 8.09
N ASN A 297 -19.49 -11.08 8.57
CA ASN A 297 -19.02 -12.43 8.24
C ASN A 297 -17.53 -12.67 8.56
N ASN A 298 -17.07 -12.21 9.71
CA ASN A 298 -15.70 -12.40 10.18
C ASN A 298 -14.63 -11.74 9.28
N ARG A 299 -14.99 -10.64 8.59
CA ARG A 299 -14.07 -9.92 7.71
C ARG A 299 -13.51 -8.68 8.38
N LEU A 300 -12.23 -8.43 8.13
CA LEU A 300 -11.53 -7.21 8.47
C LEU A 300 -11.09 -6.56 7.18
N VAL A 301 -11.26 -5.25 7.03
CA VAL A 301 -10.85 -4.54 5.82
C VAL A 301 -10.02 -3.34 6.19
N ILE A 302 -8.84 -3.24 5.61
CA ILE A 302 -8.03 -2.03 5.70
C ILE A 302 -8.13 -1.25 4.39
N TYR A 303 -8.49 0.02 4.52
CA TYR A 303 -8.54 1.00 3.44
C TYR A 303 -7.34 1.91 3.57
N GLY A 304 -6.62 2.17 2.50
CA GLY A 304 -5.52 3.13 2.53
C GLY A 304 -5.40 3.96 1.26
N ALA A 305 -4.77 5.11 1.41
CA ALA A 305 -4.44 6.00 0.31
C ALA A 305 -3.15 6.74 0.60
N CYS A 306 -2.42 7.08 -0.45
CA CYS A 306 -1.29 8.00 -0.44
C CYS A 306 -1.32 8.79 -1.75
N PRO A 307 -0.49 9.85 -1.93
CA PRO A 307 -0.49 10.64 -3.16
C PRO A 307 -0.29 9.87 -4.47
N HIS A 308 0.10 8.59 -4.42
CA HIS A 308 0.35 7.74 -5.58
C HIS A 308 -0.74 6.70 -5.83
N GLY A 309 -1.82 6.70 -5.06
CA GLY A 309 -2.93 5.81 -5.28
C GLY A 309 -3.64 5.39 -4.00
N PHE A 310 -4.40 4.31 -4.09
CA PHE A 310 -5.22 3.82 -2.99
C PHE A 310 -5.45 2.32 -3.11
N PHE A 311 -5.67 1.69 -1.96
CA PHE A 311 -5.80 0.25 -1.84
C PHE A 311 -6.88 -0.11 -0.84
N ALA A 312 -7.37 -1.34 -0.94
CA ALA A 312 -8.22 -1.97 0.05
C ALA A 312 -7.83 -3.45 0.18
N HIS A 313 -7.69 -3.96 1.40
CA HIS A 313 -7.33 -5.37 1.64
C HIS A 313 -8.26 -5.98 2.68
N SER A 314 -8.92 -7.08 2.33
CA SER A 314 -9.79 -7.86 3.21
C SER A 314 -9.08 -9.10 3.74
N PHE A 315 -9.23 -9.35 5.04
CA PHE A 315 -8.68 -10.49 5.76
C PHE A 315 -9.78 -11.21 6.55
N ASP A 316 -9.59 -12.51 6.77
CA ASP A 316 -10.34 -13.24 7.79
C ASP A 316 -9.85 -12.83 9.19
N GLN A 317 -10.78 -12.47 10.08
CA GLN A 317 -10.45 -11.99 11.43
C GLN A 317 -9.82 -13.08 12.31
N THR A 318 -10.04 -14.36 12.02
CA THR A 318 -9.58 -15.49 12.84
C THR A 318 -8.10 -15.75 12.64
N ASP A 319 -7.65 -15.80 11.39
CA ASP A 319 -6.31 -16.27 11.03
C ASP A 319 -5.50 -15.25 10.22
N GLY A 320 -6.09 -14.11 9.87
CA GLY A 320 -5.43 -13.07 9.10
C GLY A 320 -5.24 -13.42 7.63
N LYS A 321 -5.85 -14.49 7.12
CA LYS A 321 -5.71 -14.89 5.71
C LYS A 321 -6.35 -13.84 4.80
N THR A 322 -5.65 -13.48 3.72
CA THR A 322 -6.21 -12.63 2.65
C THR A 322 -7.43 -13.29 2.03
N LEU A 323 -8.52 -12.54 2.00
CA LEU A 323 -9.78 -12.90 1.34
C LEU A 323 -9.93 -12.18 0.00
N ALA A 324 -9.57 -10.89 -0.03
CA ALA A 324 -9.63 -10.06 -1.22
C ALA A 324 -8.62 -8.92 -1.11
N GLU A 325 -8.11 -8.43 -2.24
CA GLU A 325 -7.23 -7.28 -2.29
C GLU A 325 -7.50 -6.46 -3.54
N PHE A 326 -7.30 -5.15 -3.39
CA PHE A 326 -7.40 -4.15 -4.44
C PHE A 326 -6.27 -3.14 -4.25
N SER A 327 -5.64 -2.78 -5.36
CA SER A 327 -4.64 -1.72 -5.45
C SER A 327 -4.76 -1.10 -6.84
N ASP A 328 -4.72 0.22 -6.94
CA ASP A 328 -4.78 0.92 -8.23
C ASP A 328 -3.45 0.93 -8.99
N GLY A 329 -2.33 0.67 -8.30
CA GLY A 329 -0.98 0.70 -8.86
C GLY A 329 -0.43 -0.64 -9.35
N TYR A 330 -1.22 -1.40 -10.14
CA TYR A 330 -0.78 -2.67 -10.74
C TYR A 330 0.00 -2.53 -12.05
#